data_AF-A0A6A8MTM5-F1
#
_entry.id   AF-A0A6A8MTM5-F1
#
_cell.length_a   1.000
_cell.length_b   1.000
_cell.length_c   1.000
_cell.angle_alpha   90.00
_cell.angle_beta   90.00
_cell.angle_gamma   90.00
#
_symmetry.space_group_name_H-M   'P 1'
#
loop_
_entity.id
_entity.type
_entity.pdbx_description
1 polymer ?
#
loop_
_entity_poly.entity_id
_entity_poly.type
_entity_poly.pdbx_seq_one_letter_code
_entity_poly.pdbx_strand_id
1 'polypeptide(L)' 'MDKRVTEADVVAELRDGMTIGVGGWGSRRKPMSIIREILRSDLKDLTVVSYGGPDVGMLCAAGKVRKAIYGFVSLDSIPL' A
#
# COMPACT_ATOMS: atom_id res chain seq x y z
N MET A 1 11.24 -18.96 16.94
CA MET A 1 11.92 -18.18 15.88
C MET A 1 11.50 -16.74 16.03
N ASP A 2 12.47 -15.83 16.14
CA ASP A 2 12.21 -14.39 16.14
C ASP A 2 11.93 -13.92 14.70
N LYS A 3 10.92 -13.05 14.52
CA LYS A 3 10.47 -12.53 13.22
C LYS A 3 10.52 -11.00 13.14
N ARG A 4 11.15 -10.35 14.13
CA ARG A 4 11.33 -8.90 14.13
C ARG A 4 12.21 -8.49 12.95
N VAL A 5 11.71 -7.57 12.15
CA VAL A 5 12.34 -7.01 10.95
C VAL A 5 11.96 -5.54 10.83
N THR A 6 12.75 -4.76 10.08
CA THR A 6 12.44 -3.36 9.75
C THR A 6 11.47 -3.27 8.57
N GLU A 7 10.89 -2.09 8.32
CA GLU A 7 10.08 -1.86 7.12
C GLU A 7 10.89 -2.06 5.83
N ALA A 8 12.17 -1.67 5.84
CA ALA A 8 13.07 -1.84 4.71
C ALA A 8 13.28 -3.33 4.41
N ASP A 9 13.47 -4.16 5.44
CA ASP A 9 13.57 -5.62 5.28
C ASP A 9 12.29 -6.21 4.67
N VAL A 10 11.11 -5.73 5.10
CA VAL A 10 9.82 -6.16 4.52
C VAL A 10 9.72 -5.79 3.05
N VAL A 11 10.08 -4.55 2.69
CA VAL A 11 10.02 -4.08 1.30
C VAL A 11 11.08 -4.75 0.42
N ALA A 12 12.23 -5.12 0.99
CA ALA A 12 13.29 -5.86 0.30
C ALA A 12 12.88 -7.28 -0.09
N GLU A 13 11.79 -7.82 0.44
CA GLU A 13 11.20 -9.11 0.02
C GLU A 13 10.17 -8.97 -1.11
N LEU A 14 9.74 -7.75 -1.42
CA LEU A 14 8.77 -7.47 -2.48
C LEU A 14 9.45 -7.36 -3.85
N ARG A 15 8.69 -7.60 -4.93
CA ARG A 15 9.19 -7.56 -6.31
C ARG A 15 8.20 -6.84 -7.23
N ASP A 16 8.71 -6.31 -8.33
CA ASP A 16 7.89 -5.75 -9.40
C ASP A 16 6.84 -6.76 -9.87
N GLY A 17 5.64 -6.27 -10.21
CA GLY A 17 4.56 -7.12 -10.70
C GLY A 17 3.81 -7.92 -9.62
N MET A 18 4.24 -7.88 -8.35
CA MET A 18 3.56 -8.61 -7.27
C MET A 18 2.12 -8.16 -7.06
N THR A 19 1.28 -9.12 -6.64
CA THR A 19 -0.04 -8.82 -6.08
C THR A 19 0.05 -8.71 -4.57
N ILE A 20 -0.27 -7.52 -4.03
CA ILE A 20 -0.12 -7.19 -2.61
C ILE A 20 -1.49 -6.83 -2.03
N GLY A 21 -1.89 -7.55 -0.98
CA GLY A 21 -3.05 -7.20 -0.16
C GLY A 21 -2.68 -6.17 0.90
N VAL A 22 -3.42 -5.06 0.96
CA VAL A 22 -3.24 -4.01 1.97
C VAL A 22 -4.44 -4.01 2.92
N GLY A 23 -4.19 -4.35 4.18
CA GLY A 23 -5.20 -4.35 5.24
C GLY A 23 -5.71 -2.94 5.62
N GLY A 24 -6.60 -2.88 6.61
CA GLY A 24 -7.30 -1.65 7.01
C GLY A 24 -8.51 -1.34 6.15
N TRP A 25 -9.12 -0.17 6.34
CA TRP A 25 -10.37 0.25 5.67
C TRP A 25 -10.35 1.75 5.41
N GLY A 26 -10.46 2.21 4.16
CA GLY A 26 -10.44 3.65 3.90
C GLY A 26 -9.20 4.32 4.51
N SER A 27 -9.39 5.37 5.31
CA SER A 27 -8.33 6.04 6.07
C SER A 27 -8.10 5.44 7.47
N ARG A 28 -8.58 4.23 7.75
CA ARG A 28 -8.60 3.61 9.10
C ARG A 28 -7.55 2.50 9.19
N ARG A 29 -6.55 2.72 10.06
CA ARG A 29 -5.50 1.75 10.43
C ARG A 29 -4.81 1.11 9.21
N LYS A 30 -4.55 1.92 8.19
CA LYS A 30 -3.70 1.52 7.06
C LYS A 30 -2.25 1.37 7.52
N PRO A 31 -1.48 0.38 7.01
CA PRO A 31 -0.06 0.18 7.37
C PRO A 31 0.82 1.24 6.68
N MET A 32 0.60 2.51 6.99
CA MET A 32 1.18 3.64 6.26
C MET A 32 2.71 3.75 6.41
N SER A 33 3.34 3.11 7.41
CA SER A 33 4.80 3.03 7.46
C SER A 33 5.34 2.18 6.30
N ILE A 34 4.79 0.99 6.08
CA ILE A 34 5.12 0.11 4.95
C ILE A 34 4.78 0.77 3.61
N ILE A 35 3.63 1.42 3.49
CA ILE A 35 3.28 2.15 2.25
C ILE A 35 4.34 3.21 1.93
N ARG A 36 4.77 4.00 2.93
CA ARG A 36 5.82 5.00 2.72
C ARG A 36 7.17 4.38 2.36
N GLU A 37 7.48 3.20 2.88
CA GLU A 37 8.71 2.49 2.50
C GLU A 37 8.64 1.97 1.06
N ILE A 38 7.48 1.44 0.62
CA ILE A 38 7.26 1.10 -0.78
C ILE A 38 7.43 2.33 -1.68
N LEU A 39 6.94 3.50 -1.26
CA LEU A 39 7.10 4.76 -2.00
C LEU A 39 8.57 5.17 -2.20
N ARG A 40 9.47 4.83 -1.26
CA ARG A 40 10.91 5.12 -1.35
C ARG A 40 11.68 4.13 -2.23
N SER A 41 11.13 2.94 -2.45
CA SER A 41 11.75 1.90 -3.28
C SER A 41 11.55 2.12 -4.78
N ASP A 42 12.22 1.34 -5.61
CA ASP A 42 12.02 1.32 -7.07
C ASP A 42 10.88 0.39 -7.53
N LEU A 43 10.12 -0.20 -6.60
CA LEU A 43 9.03 -1.13 -6.93
C LEU A 43 8.00 -0.51 -7.87
N LYS A 44 7.59 -1.29 -8.86
CA LYS A 44 6.61 -0.89 -9.87
C LYS A 44 5.72 -2.05 -10.30
N ASP A 45 4.76 -1.72 -11.14
CA ASP A 45 3.82 -2.66 -11.75
C ASP A 45 2.97 -3.48 -10.76
N LEU A 46 2.76 -2.95 -9.55
CA LEU A 46 2.09 -3.67 -8.48
C LEU A 46 0.59 -3.83 -8.76
N THR A 47 0.07 -5.01 -8.43
CA THR A 47 -1.38 -5.23 -8.31
C THR A 47 -1.78 -5.06 -6.84
N VAL A 48 -2.57 -4.03 -6.52
CA VAL A 48 -2.96 -3.72 -5.14
C VAL A 48 -4.38 -4.19 -4.87
N VAL A 49 -4.56 -5.00 -3.82
CA VAL A 49 -5.88 -5.46 -3.34
C VAL A 49 -6.19 -4.77 -2.01
N SER A 50 -7.22 -3.94 -1.94
CA SER A 50 -7.47 -3.09 -0.76
C SER A 50 -8.92 -2.62 -0.64
N TYR A 51 -9.42 -2.45 0.60
CA TYR A 51 -10.47 -1.47 0.87
C TYR A 51 -9.81 -0.09 0.96
N GLY A 52 -9.72 0.59 -0.19
CA GLY A 52 -8.72 1.64 -0.41
C GLY A 52 -8.99 2.95 0.34
N GLY A 53 -7.91 3.65 0.68
CA GLY A 53 -7.91 5.03 1.13
C GLY A 53 -6.60 5.72 0.74
N PRO A 54 -5.86 6.35 1.68
CA PRO A 54 -4.63 7.06 1.34
C PRO A 54 -3.52 6.13 0.82
N ASP A 55 -3.55 4.84 1.16
CA ASP A 55 -2.63 3.82 0.63
C ASP A 55 -2.70 3.72 -0.89
N VAL A 56 -3.91 3.49 -1.44
CA VAL A 56 -4.13 3.37 -2.89
C VAL A 56 -3.81 4.70 -3.57
N GLY A 57 -4.27 5.82 -3.00
CA GLY A 57 -4.02 7.15 -3.56
C GLY A 57 -2.54 7.47 -3.71
N MET A 58 -1.74 7.25 -2.65
CA MET A 58 -0.31 7.54 -2.68
C MET A 58 0.46 6.62 -3.64
N LEU A 59 0.15 5.31 -3.65
CA LEU A 59 0.79 4.37 -4.57
C LEU A 59 0.46 4.66 -6.04
N CYS A 60 -0.78 5.05 -6.34
CA CYS A 60 -1.18 5.49 -7.68
C CYS A 60 -0.46 6.78 -8.07
N ALA A 61 -0.39 7.77 -7.18
CA ALA A 61 0.31 9.04 -7.43
C ALA A 61 1.80 8.84 -7.72
N ALA A 62 2.44 7.84 -7.12
CA ALA A 62 3.82 7.47 -7.38
C ALA A 62 4.02 6.56 -8.60
N GLY A 63 2.97 6.26 -9.38
CA GLY A 63 3.06 5.41 -10.57
C GLY A 63 3.38 3.93 -10.29
N LYS A 64 3.20 3.46 -9.05
CA LYS A 64 3.58 2.10 -8.64
C LYS A 64 2.53 1.04 -8.96
N VAL A 65 1.30 1.47 -9.26
CA VAL A 65 0.13 0.58 -9.41
C VAL A 65 -0.13 0.29 -10.88
N ARG A 66 -0.03 -0.99 -11.27
CA ARG A 66 -0.51 -1.48 -12.57
C ARG A 66 -2.00 -1.80 -12.55
N LYS A 67 -2.49 -2.35 -11.44
CA LYS A 67 -3.90 -2.75 -11.28
C LYS A 67 -4.33 -2.56 -9.83
N ALA A 68 -5.52 -2.02 -9.62
CA ALA A 68 -6.15 -1.95 -8.31
C ALA A 68 -7.41 -2.82 -8.28
N ILE A 69 -7.57 -3.62 -7.23
CA ILE A 69 -8.75 -4.47 -6.97
C ILE A 69 -9.31 -4.03 -5.61
N TYR A 70 -10.51 -3.44 -5.62
CA TYR A 70 -11.08 -2.81 -4.44
C TYR A 70 -12.60 -2.85 -4.42
N GLY A 71 -13.18 -2.84 -3.22
CA GLY A 71 -14.63 -2.63 -3.04
C GLY A 71 -15.02 -1.15 -3.11
N PHE A 72 -14.19 -0.27 -2.57
CA PHE A 72 -14.31 1.18 -2.64
C PHE A 72 -12.93 1.84 -2.41
N VAL A 73 -12.85 3.15 -2.66
CA VAL A 73 -11.73 4.00 -2.22
C VAL A 73 -12.30 5.25 -1.55
N SER A 74 -11.92 5.52 -0.30
CA SER A 74 -12.47 6.63 0.51
C SER A 74 -11.45 7.14 1.53
N LEU A 75 -11.45 8.45 1.78
CA LEU A 75 -10.72 9.05 2.92
C LEU A 75 -11.51 9.00 4.23
N ASP A 76 -12.77 8.53 4.19
CA ASP A 76 -13.70 8.45 5.32
C ASP A 76 -13.82 9.75 6.12
N SER A 77 -13.54 10.88 5.47
CA SER A 77 -13.59 12.21 6.04
C SER A 77 -14.80 12.94 5.47
N ILE A 78 -15.57 13.57 6.35
CA ILE A 78 -16.60 14.54 5.97
C ILE A 78 -15.88 15.90 5.91
N PRO A 79 -16.02 16.69 4.82
CA PRO A 79 -15.51 18.05 4.80
C PRO A 79 -16.12 18.82 5.99
N LEU A 80 -15.26 19.33 6.87
CA LEU A 80 -15.65 20.26 7.94
C LEU A 80 -15.63 21.69 7.41
#